data_AF-A0A2D8IU70-F1
#
_entry.id   AF-A0A2D8IU70-F1
#
_cell.length_a   1.000
_cell.length_b   1.000
_cell.length_c   1.000
_cell.angle_alpha   90.00
_cell.angle_beta   90.00
_cell.angle_gamma   90.00
#
_symmetry.space_group_name_H-M   'P 1'
#
loop_
_entity.id
_entity.type
_entity.pdbx_description
1 polymer ?
#
loop_
_entity_poly.entity_id
_entity_poly.type
_entity_poly.pdbx_seq_one_letter_code
_entity_poly.pdbx_strand_id
1 'polypeptide(L)' 'MTETTKLTIRLPAEDVRFVKSYAKDHGTTVTALFDRYLRNMQRHANYSPSTEVRRITGLIPADIDVVAEYHESRRAKHSR' A
#
# COMPACT_ATOMS: atom_id res chain seq x y z
N MET A 1 -6.94 14.84 22.16
CA MET A 1 -5.47 14.69 22.14
C MET A 1 -5.17 13.33 21.52
N THR A 2 -4.34 13.24 20.49
CA THR A 2 -3.87 11.96 19.95
C THR A 2 -2.86 11.35 20.91
N GLU A 3 -3.15 10.14 21.41
CA GLU A 3 -2.24 9.37 22.24
C GLU A 3 -1.00 8.97 21.44
N THR A 4 0.19 9.05 22.06
CA THR A 4 1.45 8.67 21.41
C THR A 4 2.21 7.69 22.28
N THR A 5 2.87 6.72 21.66
CA THR A 5 3.66 5.69 22.35
C THR A 5 5.07 5.67 21.78
N LYS A 6 6.09 5.51 22.64
CA LYS A 6 7.49 5.42 22.21
C LYS A 6 7.78 4.04 21.62
N LEU A 7 8.21 4.02 20.36
CA LEU A 7 8.77 2.84 19.69
C LEU A 7 10.30 2.93 19.66
N THR A 8 10.99 1.88 20.09
CA THR A 8 12.45 1.79 20.00
C THR A 8 12.82 0.60 19.11
N ILE A 9 13.53 0.87 18.01
CA ILE A 9 13.98 -0.13 17.05
C ILE A 9 15.50 -0.11 16.95
N ARG A 10 16.10 -1.28 16.67
CA ARG A 10 17.52 -1.37 16.32
C ARG A 10 17.65 -1.22 14.81
N LEU A 11 18.54 -0.33 14.38
CA LEU A 11 18.88 -0.10 12.97
C LEU A 11 20.40 -0.04 12.82
N PRO A 12 20.95 -0.38 11.64
CA PRO A 12 22.34 -0.10 11.32
C PRO A 12 22.70 1.36 11.62
N ALA A 13 23.88 1.58 12.19
CA ALA A 13 24.28 2.92 12.62
C ALA A 13 24.41 3.90 11.44
N GLU A 14 24.74 3.39 10.25
CA GLU A 14 24.78 4.15 9.01
C GLU A 14 23.41 4.66 8.58
N ASP A 15 22.38 3.83 8.65
CA ASP A 15 20.99 4.22 8.34
C ASP A 15 20.48 5.31 9.29
N VAL A 16 20.82 5.19 10.58
CA VAL A 16 20.46 6.20 11.59
C VAL A 16 21.13 7.54 11.30
N ARG A 17 22.39 7.53 10.84
CA ARG A 17 23.09 8.76 10.44
C ARG A 17 22.46 9.34 9.18
N PHE A 18 22.21 8.51 8.18
CA PHE A 18 21.59 8.91 6.93
C PHE A 18 20.23 9.59 7.16
N VAL A 19 19.31 8.94 7.88
CA VAL A 19 17.96 9.47 8.09
C VAL A 19 17.96 10.79 8.86
N LYS A 20 18.91 10.98 9.78
CA LYS A 20 19.08 12.24 10.51
C LYS A 20 19.56 13.36 9.58
N SER A 21 20.57 13.10 8.75
CA SER A 21 21.04 14.09 7.77
C SER A 21 19.96 14.43 6.76
N TYR A 22 19.29 13.42 6.20
CA TYR A 22 18.18 13.61 5.27
C TYR A 22 17.06 14.46 5.88
N ALA A 23 16.63 14.16 7.11
CA ALA A 23 15.60 14.96 7.76
C ALA A 23 16.04 16.43 7.93
N LYS A 24 17.30 16.66 8.32
CA LYS A 24 17.86 18.00 8.48
C LYS A 24 17.91 18.76 7.14
N ASP A 25 18.44 18.14 6.10
CA ASP A 25 18.63 18.76 4.79
C ASP A 25 17.27 19.12 4.14
N HIS A 26 16.23 18.36 4.45
CA HIS A 26 14.86 18.59 4.00
C HIS A 26 14.00 19.39 4.99
N GLY A 27 14.59 20.00 6.04
CA GLY A 27 13.87 20.86 6.99
C GLY A 27 12.76 20.15 7.77
N THR A 28 12.91 18.84 8.01
CA THR A 28 11.92 17.99 8.68
C THR A 28 12.54 17.27 9.88
N THR A 29 11.76 16.43 10.55
CA THR A 29 12.24 15.58 11.64
C THR A 29 12.14 14.12 11.24
N VAL A 30 12.99 13.28 11.84
CA VAL A 30 12.93 11.82 11.67
C VAL A 30 11.53 11.30 12.04
N THR A 31 10.94 11.81 13.12
CA THR A 31 9.57 11.47 13.53
C THR A 31 8.53 11.84 12.46
N ALA A 32 8.60 13.05 11.89
CA ALA A 32 7.67 13.49 10.85
C ALA A 32 7.82 12.69 9.56
N LEU A 33 9.05 12.32 9.20
CA LEU A 33 9.33 11.43 8.08
C LEU A 33 8.65 10.07 8.26
N PHE A 34 8.82 9.45 9.44
CA PHE A 34 8.19 8.18 9.75
C PHE A 34 6.66 8.28 9.88
N ASP A 35 6.12 9.32 10.50
CA ASP A 35 4.66 9.54 10.58
C ASP A 35 4.03 9.61 9.19
N ARG A 36 4.65 10.37 8.27
CA ARG A 36 4.19 10.45 6.88
C ARG A 36 4.22 9.10 6.19
N TYR A 37 5.29 8.32 6.39
CA TYR A 37 5.42 6.99 5.80
C TYR A 37 4.38 6.02 6.36
N LEU A 38 4.18 5.99 7.68
CA LEU A 38 3.17 5.15 8.33
C LEU A 38 1.75 5.49 7.87
N ARG A 39 1.41 6.78 7.76
CA ARG A 39 0.12 7.21 7.21
C ARG A 39 -0.06 6.75 5.78
N ASN A 40 0.99 6.77 4.96
CA ASN A 40 0.93 6.27 3.60
C ASN A 40 0.69 4.75 3.57
N MET A 41 1.43 3.99 4.39
CA MET A 41 1.22 2.55 4.53
C MET A 41 -0.21 2.21 4.96
N GLN A 42 -0.77 2.93 5.93
CA GLN A 42 -2.16 2.74 6.37
C GLN A 42 -3.17 3.03 5.27
N ARG A 43 -2.95 4.08 4.47
CA ARG A 43 -3.82 4.37 3.32
C ARG A 43 -3.80 3.23 2.31
N HIS A 44 -2.63 2.68 2.01
CA HIS A 44 -2.50 1.55 1.09
C HIS A 44 -3.05 0.24 1.65
N ALA A 45 -2.83 -0.05 2.93
CA ALA A 45 -3.35 -1.25 3.59
C ALA A 45 -4.89 -1.27 3.64
N ASN A 46 -5.50 -0.09 3.78
CA ASN A 46 -6.96 0.06 3.78
C ASN A 46 -7.53 0.43 2.40
N TYR A 47 -6.70 0.43 1.35
CA TYR A 47 -7.15 0.78 0.01
C TYR A 47 -7.89 -0.40 -0.61
N SER A 48 -9.21 -0.39 -0.51
CA SER A 48 -10.08 -1.05 -1.48
C SER A 48 -10.43 -0.02 -2.56
N PRO A 49 -10.04 -0.23 -3.83
CA PRO A 49 -10.42 0.71 -4.89
C PRO A 49 -11.93 0.88 -4.91
N SER A 50 -12.43 2.10 -5.17
CA SER A 50 -13.88 2.32 -5.25
C SER A 50 -14.49 1.44 -6.35
N THR A 51 -15.79 1.14 -6.27
CA THR A 51 -16.48 0.35 -7.31
C THR A 51 -16.33 0.96 -8.70
N GLU A 52 -16.24 2.28 -8.78
CA GLU A 52 -15.98 2.99 -10.03
C GLU A 52 -14.55 2.78 -10.55
N VAL A 53 -13.54 2.88 -9.68
CA VAL A 53 -12.14 2.59 -10.05
C VAL A 53 -12.01 1.14 -10.50
N ARG A 54 -12.57 0.18 -9.76
CA ARG A 54 -12.58 -1.26 -10.16
C ARG A 54 -13.19 -1.47 -11.54
N ARG A 55 -14.30 -0.80 -11.85
CA ARG A 55 -15.01 -0.89 -13.13
C ARG A 55 -14.16 -0.36 -14.29
N ILE A 56 -13.45 0.75 -14.07
CA ILE A 56 -12.62 1.40 -15.10
C ILE A 56 -11.32 0.64 -15.33
N THR A 57 -10.68 0.15 -14.25
CA THR A 57 -9.37 -0.49 -14.34
C THR A 57 -9.44 -1.97 -14.72
N GLY A 58 -10.64 -2.57 -14.76
CA GLY A 58 -10.82 -3.99 -15.06
C GLY A 58 -10.15 -4.90 -14.03
N LEU A 59 -9.97 -4.42 -12.79
CA LEU A 59 -9.36 -5.21 -11.72
C LEU A 59 -10.25 -6.42 -11.44
N ILE A 60 -9.70 -7.61 -11.68
CA ILE A 60 -10.36 -8.87 -11.38
C ILE A 60 -10.39 -9.04 -9.85
N PRO A 61 -11.58 -9.23 -9.24
CA PRO A 61 -11.69 -9.54 -7.83
C PRO A 61 -10.85 -10.76 -7.45
N ALA A 62 -10.16 -10.70 -6.30
CA ALA A 62 -9.23 -11.74 -5.87
C ALA A 62 -9.91 -13.06 -5.47
N ASP A 63 -11.23 -13.05 -5.33
CA ASP A 63 -12.09 -14.19 -5.02
C ASP A 63 -12.56 -14.95 -6.27
N ILE A 64 -12.25 -14.46 -7.48
CA ILE A 64 -12.57 -15.16 -8.73
C ILE A 64 -11.45 -16.14 -9.08
N ASP A 65 -11.81 -17.41 -9.30
CA ASP A 65 -10.96 -18.36 -10.00
C ASP A 65 -10.93 -18.00 -11.50
N VAL A 66 -9.90 -17.23 -11.85
CA VAL A 66 -9.70 -16.69 -13.20
C VAL A 66 -9.62 -17.81 -14.25
N VAL A 67 -9.08 -18.98 -13.89
CA VAL A 67 -8.92 -20.10 -14.82
C VAL A 67 -10.28 -20.72 -15.12
N ALA A 68 -11.08 -20.97 -14.08
CA ALA A 68 -12.43 -21.51 -14.25
C ALA A 68 -13.33 -20.59 -15.09
N GLU A 69 -13.38 -19.30 -14.76
CA GLU A 69 -14.18 -18.28 -15.45
C GLU A 69 -13.79 -18.15 -16.94
N TYR A 70 -12.48 -18.22 -17.22
CA TYR A 70 -11.98 -18.18 -18.59
C TYR A 70 -12.43 -19.41 -19.41
N HIS A 71 -12.40 -20.60 -18.82
CA HIS A 71 -12.86 -21.80 -19.51
C HIS A 71 -14.36 -21.77 -19.78
N GLU A 72 -15.16 -21.27 -18.84
CA GLU A 72 -16.61 -21.15 -19.00
C GLU A 72 -16.98 -20.13 -20.08
N SER A 73 -16.39 -18.94 -20.04
CA SER A 73 -16.61 -17.91 -21.08
C SER A 73 -16.22 -18.39 -22.48
N ARG A 74 -15.13 -19.17 -22.62
CA ARG A 74 -14.76 -19.79 -23.90
C ARG A 74 -15.77 -20.81 -24.39
N ARG A 75 -16.32 -21.64 -23.50
CA ARG A 75 -17.38 -22.61 -23.84
C ARG A 75 -18.63 -21.88 -24.30
N ALA A 76 -19.08 -20.86 -23.57
CA ALA A 76 -20.24 -20.04 -23.92
C ALA A 76 -20.05 -19.29 -25.25
N LYS A 77 -18.83 -18.85 -25.56
CA LYS A 77 -18.52 -18.17 -26.83
C LYS A 77 -18.52 -19.11 -28.05
N HIS A 78 -18.19 -20.39 -27.86
CA HIS A 78 -18.16 -21.39 -28.95
C HIS A 78 -19.43 -22.23 -29.02
N SER A 79 -20.39 -22.02 -28.11
CA SER A 79 -21.71 -22.66 -28.13
C SER A 79 -22.75 -21.86 -28.94
N ARG A 80 -22.30 -20.98 -29.84
CA ARG A 80 -23.17 -20.15 -30.70
C ARG A 80 -22.73 -20.23 -32.15
#